data_AF-A0A0J6RPS6-F1
#
_entry.id   AF-A0A0J6RPS6-F1
#
_cell.length_a   1.000
_cell.length_b   1.000
_cell.length_c   1.000
_cell.angle_alpha   90.00
_cell.angle_beta   90.00
_cell.angle_gamma   90.00
#
_symmetry.space_group_name_H-M   'P 1'
#
loop_
_entity.id
_entity.type
_entity.pdbx_description
1 polymer ?
#
loop_
_entity_poly.entity_id
_entity_poly.type
_entity_poly.pdbx_seq_one_letter_code
_entity_poly.pdbx_strand_id
1 'polypeptide(L)'
;MPMILGIPMQALFGQLLLGLINGSFYAILSLGLAIIFGLLNIINFTHGAQYMMGAFVAWMLLNYAGLGYWWALLLAPIVVGIFGVILERLL
;
A
#
# COMPACT_ATOMS: atom_id res chain seq x y z
N MET A 1 7.92 23.37 -24.86
CA MET A 1 7.89 21.96 -24.40
C MET A 1 7.09 21.17 -25.42
N PRO A 2 7.51 19.97 -25.85
CA PRO A 2 6.74 19.20 -26.82
C PRO A 2 5.35 18.89 -26.23
N MET A 3 4.30 19.27 -26.95
CA MET A 3 2.90 19.11 -26.55
C MET A 3 2.22 18.16 -27.51
N ILE A 4 1.49 17.18 -26.99
CA ILE A 4 0.67 16.24 -27.75
C ILE A 4 -0.76 16.40 -27.26
N LEU A 5 -1.73 16.55 -28.18
CA LEU A 5 -3.16 16.67 -27.85
C LEU A 5 -3.50 17.81 -26.88
N GLY A 6 -2.69 18.88 -26.84
CA GLY A 6 -2.84 19.99 -25.88
C GLY A 6 -2.33 19.68 -24.48
N ILE A 7 -1.72 18.51 -24.26
CA ILE A 7 -1.14 18.07 -22.98
C ILE A 7 0.39 18.08 -23.11
N PRO A 8 1.13 18.62 -22.11
CA PRO A 8 2.58 18.57 -22.12
C PRO A 8 3.07 17.11 -22.03
N MET A 9 4.03 16.72 -22.88
CA MET A 9 4.57 15.36 -22.94
C MET A 9 5.05 14.83 -21.58
N GLN A 10 5.66 15.71 -20.76
CA GLN A 10 6.04 15.37 -19.39
C GLN A 10 4.86 14.86 -18.54
N ALA A 11 3.71 15.53 -18.62
CA ALA A 11 2.53 15.14 -17.86
C ALA A 11 1.94 13.84 -18.39
N LEU A 12 1.92 13.65 -19.71
CA LEU A 12 1.38 12.46 -20.36
C LEU A 12 2.18 11.20 -19.96
N PHE A 13 3.52 11.26 -20.04
CA PHE A 13 4.37 10.17 -19.57
C PHE A 13 4.30 9.98 -18.05
N GLY A 14 4.21 11.06 -17.27
CA GLY A 14 4.03 10.98 -15.82
C GLY A 14 2.74 10.26 -15.42
N GLN A 15 1.62 10.58 -16.06
CA GLN A 15 0.33 9.92 -15.81
C GLN A 15 0.32 8.46 -16.26
N LEU A 16 0.95 8.15 -17.40
CA LEU A 16 1.14 6.75 -17.83
C LEU A 16 1.93 5.94 -16.82
N LEU A 17 3.02 6.50 -16.29
CA LEU A 17 3.84 5.85 -15.26
C LEU A 17 3.03 5.65 -13.96
N LEU A 18 2.30 6.67 -13.51
CA LEU A 18 1.43 6.55 -12.32
C LEU A 18 0.35 5.49 -12.52
N GLY A 19 -0.26 5.44 -13.70
CA GLY A 19 -1.24 4.43 -14.07
C GLY A 19 -0.64 3.02 -14.05
N LEU A 20 0.57 2.85 -14.59
CA LEU A 20 1.29 1.57 -14.56
C LEU A 20 1.64 1.16 -13.14
N ILE A 21 2.16 2.07 -12.31
CA ILE A 21 2.50 1.81 -10.90
C ILE A 21 1.26 1.36 -10.13
N ASN A 22 0.17 2.11 -10.22
CA ASN A 22 -1.08 1.77 -9.52
C ASN A 22 -1.68 0.47 -10.06
N GLY A 23 -1.65 0.25 -11.38
CA GLY A 23 -2.12 -0.97 -12.02
C GLY A 23 -1.34 -2.21 -11.57
N SER A 24 0.00 -2.14 -11.55
CA SER A 24 0.86 -3.20 -11.02
C SER A 24 0.60 -3.46 -9.53
N PHE A 25 0.40 -2.40 -8.74
CA PHE A 25 0.06 -2.53 -7.33
C PHE A 25 -1.26 -3.29 -7.12
N TYR A 26 -2.32 -2.91 -7.84
CA TYR A 26 -3.61 -3.61 -7.78
C TYR A 26 -3.53 -5.05 -8.31
N ALA A 27 -2.74 -5.30 -9.36
CA ALA A 27 -2.53 -6.65 -9.88
C ALA A 27 -1.87 -7.57 -8.84
N ILE A 28 -0.84 -7.08 -8.14
CA ILE A 28 -0.16 -7.84 -7.07
C ILE A 28 -1.11 -8.08 -5.88
N LEU A 29 -1.87 -7.07 -5.46
CA LEU A 29 -2.87 -7.24 -4.39
C LEU A 29 -3.93 -8.29 -4.75
N SER A 30 -4.46 -8.24 -5.97
CA SER A 30 -5.43 -9.22 -6.45
C SER A 30 -4.83 -10.63 -6.53
N LEU A 31 -3.57 -10.75 -6.96
CA LEU A 31 -2.87 -12.02 -7.07
C LEU A 31 -2.62 -12.65 -5.70
N GLY A 32 -2.25 -11.86 -4.69
CA GLY A 32 -2.09 -12.35 -3.31
C GLY A 32 -3.40 -12.90 -2.75
N LEU A 33 -4.51 -12.18 -2.95
CA LEU A 33 -5.83 -12.64 -2.55
C LEU A 33 -6.24 -13.93 -3.28
N ALA A 34 -6.00 -14.02 -4.60
CA ALA A 34 -6.29 -15.22 -5.39
C ALA A 34 -5.49 -16.44 -4.93
N ILE A 35 -4.23 -16.28 -4.52
CA ILE A 35 -3.38 -17.37 -4.00
C ILE A 35 -3.91 -17.86 -2.65
N ILE A 36 -4.19 -16.94 -1.72
CA ILE A 36 -4.74 -17.28 -0.40
C ILE A 36 -6.05 -18.06 -0.57
N PHE A 37 -6.92 -17.59 -1.45
CA PHE A 37 -8.17 -18.27 -1.79
C PHE A 37 -7.99 -19.64 -2.41
N GLY A 38 -7.12 -19.74 -3.42
CA GLY A 38 -6.87 -20.99 -4.12
C GLY A 38 -6.28 -22.06 -3.22
N LEU A 39 -5.54 -21.68 -2.18
CA LEU A 39 -4.91 -22.61 -1.24
C LEU A 39 -5.80 -22.95 -0.04
N LEU A 40 -6.52 -21.96 0.53
CA LEU A 40 -7.23 -22.13 1.79
C LEU A 40 -8.76 -22.27 1.64
N ASN A 41 -9.34 -21.92 0.49
CA ASN A 41 -10.79 -21.85 0.25
C ASN A 41 -11.56 -20.94 1.24
N ILE A 42 -10.88 -20.00 1.92
CA ILE A 42 -11.48 -19.02 2.85
C ILE A 42 -11.15 -17.58 2.49
N ILE A 43 -12.12 -16.69 2.70
CA ILE A 43 -11.97 -15.24 2.50
C ILE A 43 -11.22 -14.61 3.66
N ASN A 44 -9.96 -14.28 3.43
CA ASN A 44 -9.15 -13.54 4.39
C ASN A 44 -9.25 -12.02 4.12
N PHE A 45 -10.10 -11.33 4.89
CA PHE A 45 -10.24 -9.87 4.86
C PHE A 45 -9.15 -9.12 5.64
N THR A 46 -8.29 -9.83 6.36
CA THR A 46 -7.25 -9.25 7.22
C THR A 46 -6.24 -8.44 6.40
N HIS A 47 -5.98 -8.83 5.15
CA HIS A 47 -5.01 -8.17 4.29
C HIS A 47 -5.37 -6.71 3.98
N GLY A 48 -6.66 -6.41 3.79
CA GLY A 48 -7.15 -5.04 3.59
C GLY A 48 -7.12 -4.22 4.88
N ALA A 49 -7.49 -4.83 6.00
CA ALA A 49 -7.47 -4.18 7.32
C ALA A 49 -6.04 -3.81 7.75
N GLN A 50 -5.08 -4.72 7.58
CA GLN A 50 -3.66 -4.49 7.89
C GLN A 50 -3.04 -3.41 6.99
N TYR A 51 -3.41 -3.38 5.70
CA TYR A 51 -2.98 -2.31 4.80
C TYR A 51 -3.47 -0.94 5.26
N MET A 52 -4.77 -0.83 5.58
CA MET A 52 -5.35 0.42 6.05
C MET A 52 -4.74 0.87 7.38
N MET A 53 -4.48 -0.07 8.29
CA MET A 53 -3.77 0.21 9.55
C MET A 53 -2.38 0.81 9.28
N GLY A 54 -1.60 0.25 8.37
CA GLY A 54 -0.28 0.79 8.03
C GLY A 54 -0.32 2.22 7.50
N ALA A 55 -1.29 2.53 6.63
CA ALA A 55 -1.51 3.88 6.13
C ALA A 55 -1.88 4.86 7.25
N PHE A 56 -2.77 4.48 8.17
CA PHE A 56 -3.14 5.29 9.32
C PHE A 56 -1.98 5.48 10.30
N VAL A 57 -1.19 4.44 10.57
CA VAL A 57 0.00 4.53 11.43
C VAL A 57 1.02 5.49 10.82
N ALA A 58 1.31 5.37 9.52
CA ALA A 58 2.20 6.30 8.83
C ALA A 58 1.68 7.74 8.90
N TRP A 59 0.38 7.95 8.66
CA TRP A 59 -0.26 9.26 8.75
C TRP A 59 -0.21 9.83 10.17
N MET A 60 -0.44 9.01 11.20
CA MET A 60 -0.34 9.42 12.60
C MET A 60 1.10 9.79 13.00
N LEU A 61 2.10 9.02 12.53
CA LEU A 61 3.51 9.32 12.77
C LEU A 61 3.91 10.66 12.14
N LEU A 62 3.42 10.95 10.93
CA LEU A 62 3.66 12.21 10.24
C LEU A 62 2.98 13.41 10.92
N ASN A 63 1.70 13.27 11.32
CA ASN A 63 0.88 14.40 11.78
C ASN A 63 0.95 14.63 13.29
N TYR A 64 0.97 13.57 14.10
CA TYR A 64 0.96 13.69 15.56
C TYR A 64 2.37 13.60 16.16
N ALA A 65 3.20 12.69 15.68
CA ALA A 65 4.57 12.54 16.19
C ALA A 65 5.57 13.50 15.53
N GLY A 66 5.18 14.17 14.44
CA GLY A 66 6.07 15.07 13.69
C GLY A 66 7.30 14.38 13.10
N LEU A 67 7.27 13.04 13.00
CA LEU A 67 8.37 12.26 12.47
C LEU A 67 8.43 12.48 10.97
N GLY A 68 9.62 12.76 10.44
CA GLY A 68 9.80 12.93 9.00
C GLY A 68 9.41 11.67 8.22
N TYR A 69 9.13 11.84 6.92
CA TYR A 69 8.67 10.78 6.02
C TYR A 69 9.50 9.48 6.11
N TRP A 70 10.83 9.60 6.16
CA TRP A 70 11.74 8.44 6.23
C TRP A 70 11.54 7.61 7.50
N TRP A 71 11.27 8.25 8.64
CA TRP A 71 11.01 7.55 9.89
C TRP A 71 9.62 6.91 9.88
N ALA A 72 8.61 7.62 9.36
CA ALA A 72 7.26 7.07 9.22
C ALA A 72 7.23 5.85 8.28
N LEU A 73 8.00 5.88 7.19
CA LEU A 73 8.12 4.80 6.22
C LEU A 73 8.70 3.51 6.84
N LEU A 74 9.68 3.63 7.74
CA LEU A 74 10.28 2.48 8.43
C LEU A 74 9.42 1.98 9.58
N LEU A 75 8.86 2.88 10.39
CA LEU A 75 8.14 2.51 11.61
C LEU A 75 6.76 1.91 11.31
N ALA A 76 6.06 2.39 10.28
CA ALA A 76 4.73 1.88 9.95
C ALA A 76 4.68 0.35 9.70
N PRO A 77 5.51 -0.25 8.82
CA PRO A 77 5.50 -1.70 8.62
C PRO A 77 5.97 -2.48 9.85
N ILE A 78 6.85 -1.92 10.68
CA ILE A 78 7.28 -2.53 11.94
C ILE A 78 6.10 -2.63 12.91
N VAL A 79 5.34 -1.54 13.10
CA VAL A 79 4.17 -1.51 13.99
C VAL A 79 3.08 -2.47 13.50
N VAL A 80 2.77 -2.46 12.20
CA VAL A 80 1.78 -3.38 11.61
C VAL A 80 2.24 -4.83 11.71
N GLY A 81 3.53 -5.10 11.49
CA GLY A 81 4.11 -6.44 11.61
C GLY A 81 4.01 -6.97 13.04
N ILE A 82 4.38 -6.17 14.03
CA ILE A 82 4.23 -6.52 15.45
C ILE A 82 2.76 -6.77 15.78
N PHE A 83 1.84 -5.93 15.30
CA PHE A 83 0.41 -6.13 15.51
C PHE A 83 -0.10 -7.45 14.88
N GLY A 84 0.40 -7.80 13.69
CA GLY A 84 0.13 -9.08 13.04
C GLY A 84 0.60 -10.29 13.86
N VAL A 85 1.83 -10.23 14.40
CA VAL A 85 2.37 -11.28 15.28
C VAL A 85 1.55 -11.42 16.56
N ILE A 86 1.12 -10.31 17.16
CA ILE A 86 0.28 -10.33 18.36
C ILE A 86 -1.07 -10.99 18.05
N LEU A 87 -1.69 -10.66 16.91
CA LEU A 87 -2.94 -11.29 16.48
C LEU A 87 -2.79 -12.79 16.29
N GLU A 88 -1.75 -13.24 15.59
CA GLU A 88 -1.48 -14.67 15.38
C GLU A 88 -1.24 -15.42 16.70
N ARG A 89 -0.72 -14.75 17.73
CA ARG A 89 -0.48 -15.37 19.04
C ARG A 89 -1.73 -15.45 19.92
N LEU A 90 -2.72 -14.59 19.69
CA LEU A 90 -3.93 -14.49 20.51
C LEU A 90 -5.13 -15.21 19.91
N LEU A 91 -5.14 -15.45 18.60
CA LEU A 91 -6.18 -16.16 17.85
C LEU A 91 -5.72 -17.57 17.47
#